data_AF-A0A3P6GUU4-F1
#
_entry.id   AF-A0A3P6GUU4-F1
#
_cell.length_a   1.000
_cell.length_b   1.000
_cell.length_c   1.000
_cell.angle_alpha   90.00
_cell.angle_beta   90.00
_cell.angle_gamma   90.00
#
_symmetry.space_group_name_H-M   'P 1'
#
loop_
_entity.id
_entity.type
_entity.pdbx_description
1 polymer ?
#
loop_
_entity_poly.entity_id
_entity_poly.type
_entity_poly.pdbx_seq_one_letter_code
_entity_poly.pdbx_strand_id
1 'polypeptide(L)' 'MCGFSNTVVQILKNLNVPFEVVNILENEMVRQGLKEYSSWPTFPQLYIGGEFFGGCDITLEAFQSGELQEAVERAMCSCS' A
#
# COMPACT_ATOMS: atom_id res chain seq x y z
N MET A 1 -14.60 -2.79 6.03
CA MET A 1 -13.24 -2.30 6.37
C MET A 1 -12.65 -3.22 7.44
N CYS A 2 -11.50 -3.85 7.20
CA CYS A 2 -10.82 -4.74 8.15
C CYS A 2 -9.79 -3.94 8.98
N GLY A 3 -9.52 -4.32 10.23
CA GLY A 3 -8.64 -3.58 11.15
C GLY A 3 -7.23 -3.30 10.60
N PHE A 4 -6.66 -4.25 9.85
CA PHE A 4 -5.33 -4.09 9.22
C PHE A 4 -5.32 -3.04 8.10
N SER A 5 -6.42 -2.89 7.35
CA SER A 5 -6.54 -1.84 6.34
C SER A 5 -6.57 -0.45 6.97
N ASN A 6 -7.06 -0.32 8.21
CA ASN A 6 -7.10 0.98 8.89
C ASN A 6 -5.69 1.47 9.24
N THR A 7 -4.78 0.59 9.68
CA THR A 7 -3.40 0.99 10.02
C THR A 7 -2.68 1.61 8.81
N VAL A 8 -2.70 0.94 7.66
CA VAL A 8 -2.07 1.44 6.43
C VAL A 8 -2.68 2.79 6.02
N VAL A 9 -4.01 2.92 6.08
CA VAL A 9 -4.71 4.17 5.76
C VAL A 9 -4.32 5.30 6.72
N GLN A 10 -4.19 5.03 8.03
CA GLN A 10 -3.76 6.05 9.00
C GLN A 10 -2.32 6.49 8.76
N ILE A 11 -1.41 5.56 8.43
CA ILE A 11 -0.03 5.89 8.08
C ILE A 11 0.01 6.84 6.88
N LEU A 12 -0.67 6.50 5.78
CA LEU A 12 -0.69 7.34 4.58
C LEU A 12 -1.34 8.71 4.85
N LYS A 13 -2.38 8.77 5.68
CA LYS A 13 -2.97 10.03 6.14
C LYS A 13 -1.99 10.86 6.97
N ASN A 14 -1.24 10.25 7.87
CA ASN A 14 -0.21 10.93 8.67
C ASN A 14 0.92 11.49 7.81
N LEU A 15 1.26 10.79 6.73
CA LEU A 15 2.22 11.27 5.73
C LEU A 15 1.66 12.38 4.83
N ASN A 16 0.35 12.63 4.91
CA ASN A 16 -0.35 13.65 4.13
C ASN A 16 -0.15 13.49 2.61
N VAL A 17 -0.09 12.22 2.15
CA VAL A 17 0.10 11.85 0.75
C VAL A 17 -1.24 11.46 0.11
N PRO A 18 -1.44 11.75 -1.19
CA PRO A 18 -2.62 11.27 -1.90
C PRO A 18 -2.55 9.75 -2.06
N PHE A 19 -3.66 9.05 -1.82
CA PHE A 19 -3.77 7.61 -2.03
C PHE A 19 -5.19 7.22 -2.44
N GLU A 20 -5.32 6.08 -3.10
CA GLU A 20 -6.59 5.47 -3.45
C GLU A 20 -6.77 4.14 -2.72
N VAL A 21 -8.02 3.80 -2.41
CA VAL A 21 -8.37 2.52 -1.77
C VAL A 21 -9.22 1.71 -2.72
N VAL A 22 -8.72 0.56 -3.13
CA VAL A 22 -9.45 -0.39 -3.96
C VAL A 22 -10.17 -1.41 -3.08
N ASN A 23 -11.50 -1.44 -3.14
CA ASN A 23 -12.29 -2.45 -2.44
C ASN A 23 -12.29 -3.77 -3.20
N ILE A 24 -11.50 -4.74 -2.74
CA ILE A 24 -11.38 -6.07 -3.33
C ILE A 24 -12.47 -7.06 -2.88
N LEU A 25 -13.30 -6.70 -1.89
CA LEU A 25 -14.31 -7.62 -1.34
C LEU A 25 -15.47 -7.86 -2.31
N GLU A 26 -15.72 -6.92 -3.21
CA GLU A 26 -16.83 -6.97 -4.16
C GLU A 26 -16.44 -7.60 -5.51
N ASN A 27 -15.15 -7.88 -5.73
CA ASN A 27 -14.66 -8.42 -7.00
C ASN A 27 -13.56 -9.47 -6.78
N GLU A 28 -13.96 -10.75 -6.88
CA GLU A 28 -13.04 -11.88 -6.72
C GLU A 28 -11.96 -11.95 -7.81
N MET A 29 -12.25 -11.51 -9.05
CA MET A 29 -11.25 -11.48 -10.11
C MET A 29 -10.13 -10.48 -9.79
N VAL A 30 -10.49 -9.28 -9.33
CA VAL A 30 -9.50 -8.28 -8.89
C VAL A 30 -8.70 -8.81 -7.70
N ARG A 31 -9.38 -9.44 -6.74
CA ARG A 31 -8.72 -10.03 -5.57
C ARG A 31 -7.70 -11.11 -5.96
N GLN A 32 -8.04 -12.00 -6.87
CA GLN A 32 -7.16 -13.08 -7.30
C GLN A 32 -6.02 -12.55 -8.19
N GLY A 33 -6.34 -11.66 -9.13
CA GLY A 33 -5.35 -11.02 -10.00
C GLY A 33 -4.30 -10.23 -9.22
N LEU A 34 -4.69 -9.51 -8.15
CA LEU A 34 -3.73 -8.78 -7.31
C LEU A 34 -2.78 -9.70 -6.54
N LYS A 35 -3.24 -10.87 -6.07
CA LYS A 35 -2.37 -11.86 -5.42
C LYS A 35 -1.31 -12.40 -6.36
N GLU A 36 -1.71 -12.70 -7.60
CA GLU A 36 -0.81 -13.21 -8.63
C GLU A 36 0.16 -12.12 -9.09
N TYR A 37 -0.34 -10.89 -9.30
CA TYR A 37 0.47 -9.74 -9.71
C TYR A 37 1.55 -9.36 -8.68
N SER A 38 1.19 -9.27 -7.41
CA SER A 38 2.15 -8.99 -6.33
C SER A 38 2.99 -10.20 -5.92
N SER A 39 2.63 -11.40 -6.38
CA SER A 39 3.11 -12.67 -5.78
C SER A 39 2.95 -12.69 -4.25
N TRP A 40 1.90 -12.03 -3.72
CA TRP A 40 1.67 -11.88 -2.28
C TRP A 40 0.29 -12.42 -1.87
N PRO A 41 0.19 -13.32 -0.88
CA PRO A 41 -1.05 -14.06 -0.62
C PRO A 41 -2.10 -13.29 0.21
N THR A 42 -1.70 -12.22 0.91
CA THR A 42 -2.54 -11.55 1.93
C THR A 42 -2.87 -10.10 1.60
N PHE A 43 -3.84 -9.54 2.33
CA PHE A 43 -4.25 -8.15 2.26
C PHE A 43 -4.25 -7.55 3.68
N PRO A 44 -4.04 -6.22 3.84
CA PRO A 44 -3.90 -5.19 2.80
C PRO A 44 -2.57 -5.28 2.03
N GLN A 45 -2.58 -4.79 0.78
CA GLN A 45 -1.40 -4.63 -0.07
C GLN A 45 -1.22 -3.14 -0.40
N LEU A 46 -0.03 -2.61 -0.18
CA LEU A 46 0.34 -1.26 -0.55
C LEU A 46 1.14 -1.27 -1.85
N TYR A 47 0.80 -0.36 -2.76
CA TYR A 47 1.53 -0.12 -4.00
C TYR A 47 1.97 1.35 -4.03
N ILE A 48 3.20 1.61 -4.45
CA ILE A 48 3.79 2.95 -4.53
C ILE A 48 4.43 3.09 -5.91
N GLY A 49 4.06 4.11 -6.68
CA GLY A 49 4.60 4.30 -8.04
C GLY A 49 4.25 3.18 -9.03
N GLY A 50 3.21 2.38 -8.76
CA GLY A 50 2.83 1.22 -9.58
C GLY A 50 3.53 -0.09 -9.20
N GLU A 51 4.46 -0.05 -8.25
CA GLU A 51 5.17 -1.24 -7.76
C GLU A 51 4.61 -1.70 -6.40
N PHE A 52 4.63 -3.02 -6.18
CA PHE A 52 4.21 -3.59 -4.91
C PHE A 52 5.23 -3.24 -3.82
N PHE A 53 4.77 -2.57 -2.76
CA PHE A 53 5.60 -2.19 -1.64
C PHE A 53 5.59 -3.24 -0.52
N GLY A 54 4.41 -3.71 -0.13
CA GLY A 54 4.30 -4.70 0.94
C GLY A 54 2.93 -4.80 1.61
N GLY A 55 2.86 -5.65 2.64
CA GLY A 55 1.69 -5.78 3.51
C GLY A 55 1.66 -4.78 4.68
N CYS A 56 0.72 -4.96 5.60
CA CYS A 56 0.55 -4.08 6.77
C CYS A 56 1.81 -3.98 7.64
N ASP A 57 2.43 -5.12 7.99
CA ASP A 57 3.58 -5.14 8.90
C ASP A 57 4.80 -4.46 8.28
N ILE A 58 5.10 -4.77 7.00
CA ILE A 58 6.17 -4.13 6.23
C ILE A 58 5.95 -2.62 6.14
N THR A 59 4.71 -2.19 5.88
CA THR A 59 4.38 -0.76 5.81
C THR A 59 4.61 -0.07 7.15
N LEU A 60 4.24 -0.71 8.26
CA LEU A 60 4.42 -0.16 9.60
C LEU A 60 5.90 -0.04 9.96
N GLU A 61 6.69 -1.08 9.67
CA GLU A 61 8.14 -1.08 9.90
C GLU A 61 8.83 -0.01 9.05
N ALA A 62 8.51 0.06 7.77
CA ALA A 62 9.06 1.07 6.86
C ALA A 62 8.67 2.51 7.25
N PHE A 63 7.47 2.69 7.83
CA PHE A 63 7.06 3.99 8.37
C PHE A 63 7.88 4.39 9.60
N GLN A 64 8.18 3.42 10.48
CA GLN A 64 8.99 3.65 11.68
C GLN A 64 10.47 3.89 11.34
N SER A 65 10.99 3.26 10.29
CA SER A 65 12.37 3.43 9.82
C SER A 65 12.57 4.70 8.97
N GLY A 66 11.49 5.28 8.42
CA GLY A 66 11.56 6.41 7.49
C GLY A 66 11.63 6.00 6.01
N GLU A 67 11.81 4.71 5.72
CA GLU A 67 11.92 4.17 4.36
C GLU A 67 10.63 4.40 3.54
N LEU A 68 9.47 4.35 4.19
CA LEU A 68 8.19 4.59 3.52
C LEU A 68 8.12 6.02 2.97
N GLN A 69 8.57 7.00 3.74
CA GLN A 69 8.61 8.41 3.36
C GLN A 69 9.49 8.59 2.13
N GLU A 70 10.70 8.04 2.16
CA GLU A 70 11.63 8.08 1.03
C GLU A 70 11.07 7.38 -0.22
N ALA A 71 10.35 6.27 -0.06
CA ALA A 71 9.72 5.57 -1.18
C ALA A 71 8.60 6.42 -1.81
N VAL A 72 7.75 7.03 -0.98
CA VAL A 72 6.66 7.88 -1.48
C VAL A 72 7.19 9.16 -2.13
N GLU A 73 8.19 9.82 -1.54
CA GLU A 73 8.83 11.00 -2.13
C GLU A 73 9.45 10.69 -3.49
N ARG A 74 10.18 9.57 -3.61
CA ARG A 74 10.74 9.12 -4.89
C ARG A 74 9.66 8.90 -5.94
N ALA A 75 8.56 8.23 -5.57
CA ALA A 75 7.46 8.00 -6.50
C ALA A 75 6.78 9.31 -6.95
N MET A 76 6.61 10.28 -6.05
CA MET A 76 6.04 11.58 -6.39
C MET A 76 6.99 12.45 -7.26
N CYS A 77 8.30 12.36 -7.06
CA CYS A 77 9.30 13.10 -7.84
C CYS A 77 9.52 12.54 -9.25
N SER A 78 9.16 11.29 -9.52
CA SER A 78 9.38 10.62 -10.81
C SER A 78 8.57 11.19 -12.00
N CYS A 79 7.70 12.19 -11.76
CA CYS A 79 6.97 12.94 -12.79
C CYS A 79 7.62 14.28 -13.19
N SER A 80 8.93 14.45 -12.99
CA SER A 80 9.69 15.63 -13.41
C SER A 80 10.20 15.51 -14.85
#